data_AF-A0A2C1KFG9-F1
#
_entry.id   AF-A0A2C1KFG9-F1
#
_cell.length_a   1.000
_cell.length_b   1.000
_cell.length_c   1.000
_cell.angle_alpha   90.00
_cell.angle_beta   90.00
_cell.angle_gamma   90.00
#
_symmetry.space_group_name_H-M   'P 1'
#
loop_
_entity.id
_entity.type
_entity.pdbx_description
1 polymer ?
#
loop_
_entity_poly.entity_id
_entity_poly.type
_entity_poly.pdbx_seq_one_letter_code
_entity_poly.pdbx_strand_id
1 'polypeptide(L)'
;MFPIKRTDLLLNQKRSYLTGLIEITNDQYVIYDDMSDELHLLDEIQNSHLEILNPSGWTTGRWIGLGKIKTDMGTLSLNHGDTVRIRKKLPLALDEMLKELQDETFVRLIKQLNSLGFSPYDCIYSYNQLLFMENRVNKKGVSFFQFDNEDSICAIQHHFERGIHSGDRFEITTSLGERRLVCSKF
;
A
#
# COMPACT_ATOMS: atom_id res chain seq x y z
N MET A 1 -26.49 5.98 3.59
CA MET A 1 -25.02 6.06 3.50
C MET A 1 -24.61 5.16 2.34
N PHE A 2 -24.00 5.70 1.28
CA PHE A 2 -23.58 4.88 0.14
C PHE A 2 -22.52 3.86 0.59
N PRO A 3 -22.51 2.63 0.04
CA PRO A 3 -21.51 1.64 0.41
C PRO A 3 -20.12 2.18 0.04
N ILE A 4 -19.23 2.26 1.03
CA ILE A 4 -17.84 2.65 0.82
C ILE A 4 -17.20 1.57 -0.04
N LYS A 5 -16.77 1.90 -1.26
CA LYS A 5 -16.09 0.94 -2.11
C LYS A 5 -14.71 0.66 -1.53
N ARG A 6 -14.35 -0.62 -1.42
CA ARG A 6 -13.05 -1.07 -0.87
C ARG A 6 -11.87 -0.41 -1.58
N THR A 7 -11.98 -0.30 -2.90
CA THR A 7 -10.98 0.33 -3.76
C THR A 7 -10.76 1.79 -3.36
N ASP A 8 -11.84 2.53 -3.09
CA ASP A 8 -11.74 3.94 -2.68
C ASP A 8 -11.04 4.08 -1.32
N LEU A 9 -11.24 3.13 -0.39
CA LEU A 9 -10.54 3.13 0.90
C LEU A 9 -9.04 2.92 0.74
N LEU A 10 -8.60 2.04 -0.16
CA LEU A 10 -7.18 1.83 -0.43
C LEU A 10 -6.59 2.99 -1.23
N LEU A 11 -7.29 3.49 -2.24
CA LEU A 11 -6.76 4.53 -3.13
C LEU A 11 -6.57 5.88 -2.43
N ASN A 12 -7.34 6.16 -1.37
CA ASN A 12 -7.33 7.43 -0.64
C ASN A 12 -6.51 7.40 0.66
N GLN A 13 -5.60 6.45 0.81
CA GLN A 13 -4.73 6.36 1.98
C GLN A 13 -3.66 7.47 1.97
N LYS A 14 -3.35 8.08 3.13
CA LYS A 14 -2.36 9.19 3.25
C LYS A 14 -1.00 8.86 2.63
N ARG A 15 -0.58 7.59 2.66
CA ARG A 15 0.71 7.11 2.17
C ARG A 15 0.59 6.11 1.01
N SER A 16 -0.46 6.23 0.20
CA SER A 16 -0.63 5.40 -1.01
C SER A 16 0.29 5.78 -2.17
N TYR A 17 1.07 6.84 -2.03
CA TYR A 17 1.98 7.34 -3.05
C TYR A 17 3.39 7.45 -2.49
N LEU A 18 4.37 7.05 -3.30
CA LEU A 18 5.74 7.53 -3.24
C LEU A 18 5.73 8.90 -3.91
N THR A 19 6.17 9.96 -3.23
CA THR A 19 6.21 11.33 -3.78
C THR A 19 7.63 11.83 -3.62
N GLY A 20 8.15 12.54 -4.62
CA GLY A 20 9.52 13.01 -4.57
C GLY A 20 9.87 13.93 -5.72
N LEU A 21 11.13 14.37 -5.74
CA LEU A 21 11.68 15.21 -6.79
C LEU A 21 12.45 14.37 -7.80
N ILE A 22 12.37 14.75 -9.07
CA ILE A 22 13.22 14.18 -10.10
C ILE A 22 14.63 14.70 -9.93
N GLU A 23 15.58 13.79 -9.69
CA GLU A 23 16.99 14.07 -9.87
C GLU A 23 17.52 13.40 -11.13
N ILE A 24 18.47 14.06 -11.79
CA ILE A 24 19.07 13.60 -13.04
C ILE A 24 20.58 13.54 -12.82
N THR A 25 21.11 12.32 -12.77
CA THR A 25 22.53 12.07 -12.52
C THR A 25 23.03 11.02 -13.50
N ASN A 26 24.10 11.31 -14.26
CA ASN A 26 24.67 10.40 -15.27
C ASN A 26 23.62 9.84 -16.25
N ASP A 27 22.75 10.71 -16.78
CA ASP A 27 21.63 10.35 -17.67
C ASP A 27 20.58 9.39 -17.07
N GLN A 28 20.65 9.13 -15.76
CA GLN A 28 19.65 8.37 -15.03
C GLN A 28 18.65 9.31 -14.34
N TYR A 29 17.39 8.89 -14.36
CA TYR A 29 16.30 9.63 -13.72
C TYR A 29 15.91 8.87 -12.46
N VAL A 30 16.06 9.53 -11.32
CA VAL A 30 15.70 8.98 -10.00
C VAL A 30 14.65 9.87 -9.35
N ILE A 31 13.81 9.27 -8.53
CA ILE A 31 12.93 9.98 -7.60
C ILE A 31 13.65 10.02 -6.26
N TYR A 32 13.95 11.22 -5.78
CA TYR A 32 14.39 11.45 -4.41
C TYR A 32 13.15 11.59 -3.51
N ASP A 33 12.94 10.62 -2.62
CA ASP A 33 11.90 10.65 -1.59
C ASP A 33 12.43 11.42 -0.38
N ASP A 34 11.85 12.60 -0.14
CA ASP A 34 12.26 13.48 0.96
C ASP A 34 11.89 12.93 2.34
N MET A 35 10.94 12.00 2.40
CA MET A 35 10.50 11.38 3.65
C MET A 35 11.49 10.31 4.12
N SER A 36 11.98 9.48 3.20
CA SER A 36 12.85 8.34 3.52
C SER A 36 14.34 8.59 3.24
N ASP A 37 14.70 9.70 2.58
CA ASP A 37 16.07 9.97 2.10
C ASP A 37 16.57 8.86 1.14
N GLU A 38 15.64 8.26 0.38
CA GLU A 38 15.91 7.19 -0.57
C GLU A 38 15.85 7.68 -2.03
N LEU A 39 16.67 7.06 -2.89
CA LEU A 39 16.64 7.26 -4.33
C LEU A 39 16.00 6.06 -5.03
N HIS A 40 14.98 6.31 -5.84
CA HIS A 40 14.30 5.29 -6.61
C HIS A 40 14.52 5.50 -8.12
N LEU A 41 15.22 4.56 -8.77
CA LEU A 41 15.46 4.63 -10.21
C LEU A 41 14.16 4.40 -10.99
N LEU A 42 13.76 5.37 -11.83
CA LEU A 42 12.49 5.29 -12.56
C LEU A 42 12.39 4.05 -13.46
N ASP A 43 13.51 3.60 -14.02
CA ASP A 43 13.56 2.41 -14.87
C ASP A 43 13.35 1.09 -14.10
N GLU A 44 13.60 1.07 -12.79
CA GLU A 44 13.40 -0.09 -11.93
C GLU A 44 12.01 -0.14 -11.29
N ILE A 45 11.33 1.01 -11.20
CA ILE A 45 10.01 1.08 -10.60
C ILE A 45 9.03 0.31 -11.50
N GLN A 46 8.56 -0.83 -11.00
CA GLN A 46 7.55 -1.68 -11.63
C GLN A 46 6.18 -1.00 -11.61
N ASN A 47 6.01 0.06 -12.39
CA ASN A 47 4.75 0.66 -12.76
C ASN A 47 5.08 1.78 -13.72
N SER A 48 4.82 1.58 -14.99
CA SER A 48 5.08 2.60 -16.00
C SER A 48 4.21 3.84 -15.81
N HIS A 49 3.33 3.96 -14.81
CA HIS A 49 2.49 5.14 -14.61
C HIS A 49 2.99 5.97 -13.43
N LEU A 50 3.25 7.25 -13.70
CA LEU A 50 3.55 8.26 -12.70
C LEU A 50 2.69 9.49 -12.93
N GLU A 51 2.60 10.33 -11.91
CA GLU A 51 1.90 11.61 -11.99
C GLU A 51 2.91 12.73 -11.77
N ILE A 52 2.88 13.74 -12.63
CA ILE A 52 3.71 14.95 -12.49
C ILE A 52 2.83 16.08 -11.94
N LEU A 53 3.35 16.83 -10.98
CA LEU A 53 2.70 18.03 -10.47
C LEU A 53 2.91 19.20 -11.45
N ASN A 54 1.80 19.68 -12.02
CA ASN A 54 1.76 20.88 -12.84
C ASN A 54 0.93 21.97 -12.13
N PRO A 55 0.93 23.24 -12.63
CA PRO A 55 0.10 24.30 -12.04
C PRO A 55 -1.40 23.99 -12.01
N SER A 56 -1.89 23.15 -12.92
CA SER A 56 -3.28 22.66 -12.96
C SER A 56 -3.55 21.43 -12.09
N GLY A 57 -2.54 20.95 -11.36
CA GLY A 57 -2.59 19.74 -10.54
C GLY A 57 -1.83 18.56 -11.13
N TRP A 58 -2.14 17.36 -10.62
CA TRP A 58 -1.47 16.12 -11.01
C TRP A 58 -1.89 15.67 -12.41
N THR A 59 -0.90 15.45 -13.27
CA THR A 59 -1.09 14.92 -14.62
C THR A 59 -0.52 13.52 -14.71
N THR A 60 -1.38 12.53 -14.95
CA THR A 60 -0.96 11.14 -15.13
C THR A 60 -0.28 10.93 -16.47
N GLY A 61 0.81 10.19 -16.47
CA GLY A 61 1.49 9.76 -17.69
C GLY A 61 2.20 8.44 -17.51
N ARG A 62 2.50 7.82 -18.65
CA ARG A 62 3.23 6.57 -18.72
C ARG A 62 4.72 6.83 -19.00
N TRP A 63 5.62 6.49 -18.08
CA TRP A 63 7.06 6.42 -18.32
C TRP A 63 7.36 5.58 -19.57
N ILE A 64 8.14 6.17 -20.49
CA ILE A 64 8.59 5.53 -21.73
C ILE A 64 10.12 5.55 -21.87
N GLY A 65 10.85 5.89 -20.80
CA GLY A 65 12.31 5.97 -20.78
C GLY A 65 12.86 7.33 -21.22
N LEU A 66 14.16 7.53 -21.02
CA LEU A 66 14.93 8.70 -21.49
C LEU A 66 14.32 10.04 -21.07
N GLY A 67 13.84 10.13 -19.84
CA GLY A 67 13.23 11.34 -19.30
C GLY A 67 11.85 11.65 -19.85
N LYS A 68 11.18 10.73 -20.55
CA LYS A 68 9.90 11.02 -21.21
C LYS A 68 8.74 10.25 -20.60
N ILE A 69 7.62 10.95 -20.49
CA ILE A 69 6.33 10.37 -20.15
C ILE A 69 5.31 10.60 -21.27
N LYS A 70 4.47 9.59 -21.53
CA LYS A 70 3.36 9.66 -22.47
C LYS A 70 2.07 9.93 -21.71
N THR A 71 1.46 11.08 -21.92
CA THR A 71 0.16 11.49 -21.41
C THR A 71 -0.90 11.44 -22.51
N ASP A 72 -2.16 11.63 -22.16
CA ASP A 72 -3.25 11.78 -23.14
C ASP A 72 -3.10 13.03 -24.02
N MET A 73 -2.36 14.04 -23.53
CA MET A 73 -2.10 15.31 -24.22
C MET A 73 -0.82 15.28 -25.07
N GLY A 74 -0.10 14.15 -25.09
CA GLY A 74 1.17 14.00 -25.80
C GLY A 74 2.31 13.58 -24.88
N THR A 75 3.54 13.79 -25.35
CA THR A 75 4.75 13.42 -24.60
C THR A 75 5.28 14.62 -23.82
N LEU A 76 5.55 14.44 -22.53
CA LEU A 76 6.22 15.42 -21.68
C LEU A 76 7.62 14.92 -21.33
N SER A 77 8.54 15.85 -21.13
CA SER A 77 9.89 15.55 -20.63
C SER A 77 9.96 15.89 -19.14
N LEU A 78 10.49 14.97 -18.34
CA LEU A 78 10.86 15.19 -16.95
C LEU A 78 12.13 16.04 -16.91
N ASN A 79 12.12 17.04 -16.03
CA ASN A 79 13.23 17.92 -15.76
C ASN A 79 13.70 17.71 -14.32
N HIS A 80 14.95 18.07 -14.06
CA HIS A 80 15.47 18.11 -12.70
C HIS A 80 14.63 19.06 -11.83
N GLY A 81 14.22 18.60 -10.65
CA GLY A 81 13.36 19.32 -9.72
C GLY A 81 11.86 19.17 -9.96
N ASP A 82 11.41 18.46 -11.01
CA ASP A 82 9.99 18.17 -11.19
C ASP A 82 9.47 17.31 -10.02
N THR A 83 8.33 17.71 -9.44
CA THR A 83 7.69 16.89 -8.41
C THR A 83 6.84 15.81 -9.06
N VAL A 84 7.11 14.57 -8.69
CA VAL A 84 6.39 13.40 -9.20
C VAL A 84 5.83 12.56 -8.06
N ARG A 85 4.82 11.76 -8.36
CA ARG A 85 4.37 10.70 -7.47
C ARG A 85 4.01 9.43 -8.22
N ILE A 86 4.27 8.30 -7.57
CA ILE A 86 3.94 6.96 -8.07
C ILE A 86 3.10 6.25 -7.02
N ARG A 87 2.01 5.62 -7.46
CA ARG A 87 1.15 4.86 -6.57
C ARG A 87 1.89 3.62 -6.07
N LYS A 88 2.03 3.49 -4.74
CA LYS A 88 2.62 2.32 -4.09
C LYS A 88 1.75 1.09 -4.37
N LYS A 89 2.38 -0.08 -4.43
CA LYS A 89 1.68 -1.37 -4.45
C LYS A 89 1.64 -1.96 -3.06
N LEU A 90 0.59 -2.71 -2.75
CA LEU A 90 0.57 -3.52 -1.54
C LEU A 90 1.47 -4.74 -1.74
N PRO A 91 2.18 -5.20 -0.70
CA PRO A 91 2.82 -6.50 -0.71
C PRO A 91 1.79 -7.60 -1.03
N LEU A 92 2.16 -8.57 -1.88
CA LEU A 92 1.25 -9.60 -2.39
C LEU A 92 0.49 -10.31 -1.26
N ALA A 93 1.19 -10.73 -0.21
CA ALA A 93 0.58 -11.48 0.89
C ALA A 93 -0.46 -10.65 1.67
N LEU A 94 -0.23 -9.34 1.82
CA LEU A 94 -1.18 -8.41 2.43
C LEU A 94 -2.38 -8.17 1.50
N ASP A 95 -2.13 -7.94 0.21
CA ASP A 95 -3.18 -7.73 -0.79
C ASP A 95 -4.15 -8.91 -0.85
N GLU A 96 -3.63 -10.13 -0.92
CA GLU A 96 -4.44 -11.35 -0.90
C GLU A 96 -5.23 -11.54 0.39
N MET A 97 -4.62 -11.26 1.55
CA MET A 97 -5.35 -11.29 2.83
C MET A 97 -6.50 -10.28 2.81
N LEU A 98 -6.24 -9.04 2.39
CA LEU A 98 -7.26 -8.01 2.35
C LEU A 98 -8.40 -8.39 1.41
N LYS A 99 -8.13 -8.83 0.17
CA LYS A 99 -9.14 -9.25 -0.82
C LYS A 99 -10.09 -10.32 -0.30
N GLU A 100 -9.59 -11.20 0.56
CA GLU A 100 -10.33 -12.35 1.07
C GLU A 100 -11.29 -11.97 2.22
N LEU A 101 -11.06 -10.84 2.90
CA LEU A 101 -11.94 -10.38 3.98
C LEU A 101 -13.31 -9.93 3.49
N GLN A 102 -14.34 -10.29 4.25
CA GLN A 102 -15.67 -9.69 4.15
C GLN A 102 -15.61 -8.16 4.30
N ASP A 103 -16.50 -7.46 3.59
CA ASP A 103 -16.49 -6.00 3.49
C ASP A 103 -16.53 -5.28 4.83
N GLU A 104 -17.38 -5.71 5.78
CA GLU A 104 -17.44 -5.08 7.10
C GLU A 104 -16.12 -5.24 7.85
N THR A 105 -15.53 -6.43 7.84
CA THR A 105 -14.25 -6.73 8.47
C THR A 105 -13.12 -5.93 7.84
N PHE A 106 -13.07 -5.86 6.52
CA PHE A 106 -12.11 -5.05 5.77
C PHE A 106 -12.21 -3.58 6.17
N VAL A 107 -13.40 -2.97 6.08
CA VAL A 107 -13.59 -1.55 6.40
C VAL A 107 -13.19 -1.26 7.86
N ARG A 108 -13.53 -2.15 8.80
CA ARG A 108 -13.14 -2.01 10.20
C ARG A 108 -11.63 -2.09 10.39
N LEU A 109 -10.98 -3.07 9.76
CA LEU A 109 -9.52 -3.22 9.84
C LEU A 109 -8.81 -1.96 9.32
N ILE A 110 -9.16 -1.50 8.13
CA ILE A 110 -8.55 -0.29 7.52
C ILE A 110 -8.77 0.93 8.41
N LYS A 111 -9.98 1.14 8.93
CA LYS A 111 -10.26 2.25 9.85
C LYS A 111 -9.47 2.17 11.14
N GLN A 112 -9.32 0.98 11.73
CA GLN A 112 -8.52 0.82 12.95
C GLN A 112 -7.04 1.09 12.68
N LEU A 113 -6.49 0.56 11.59
CA LEU A 113 -5.12 0.84 11.17
C LEU A 113 -4.89 2.35 10.96
N ASN A 114 -5.81 3.01 10.24
CA ASN A 114 -5.75 4.46 10.01
C ASN A 114 -5.88 5.27 11.29
N SER A 115 -6.73 4.85 12.23
CA SER A 115 -6.87 5.55 13.51
C SER A 115 -5.63 5.47 14.39
N LEU A 116 -4.77 4.46 14.17
CA LEU A 116 -3.46 4.32 14.81
C LEU A 116 -2.36 5.06 14.05
N GLY A 117 -2.70 5.80 12.98
CA GLY A 117 -1.74 6.55 12.17
C GLY A 117 -1.07 5.74 11.06
N PHE A 118 -1.50 4.49 10.82
CA PHE A 118 -0.92 3.60 9.82
C PHE A 118 -1.77 3.49 8.55
N SER A 119 -1.13 3.19 7.44
CA SER A 119 -1.72 2.84 6.15
C SER A 119 -1.36 1.41 5.77
N PRO A 120 -2.19 0.70 4.96
CA PRO A 120 -1.78 -0.57 4.38
C PRO A 120 -0.47 -0.51 3.58
N TYR A 121 -0.12 0.67 3.05
CA TYR A 121 1.11 0.90 2.28
C TYR A 121 2.37 1.06 3.14
N ASP A 122 2.23 1.00 4.45
CA ASP A 122 3.34 1.02 5.42
C ASP A 122 3.89 -0.37 5.69
N CYS A 123 3.34 -1.39 5.02
CA CYS A 123 3.66 -2.77 5.32
C CYS A 123 5.08 -3.11 4.86
N ILE A 124 5.99 -3.24 5.82
CA ILE A 124 7.40 -3.59 5.60
C ILE A 124 7.64 -5.10 5.63
N TYR A 125 6.72 -5.86 6.24
CA TYR A 125 6.77 -7.33 6.25
C TYR A 125 5.35 -7.90 6.18
N SER A 126 5.16 -8.90 5.31
CA SER A 126 3.88 -9.58 5.16
C SER A 126 4.07 -11.08 4.99
N TYR A 127 3.42 -11.85 5.85
CA TYR A 127 3.36 -13.30 5.78
C TYR A 127 1.91 -13.76 5.92
N ASN A 128 1.38 -14.36 4.85
CA ASN A 128 0.02 -14.88 4.85
C ASN A 128 0.03 -16.42 4.83
N GLN A 129 -0.17 -17.04 6.00
CA GLN A 129 -0.17 -18.50 6.15
C GLN A 129 -1.27 -19.17 5.32
N LEU A 130 -2.39 -18.48 5.08
CA LEU A 130 -3.53 -19.03 4.34
C LEU A 130 -3.17 -19.39 2.90
N LEU A 131 -2.24 -18.65 2.27
CA LEU A 131 -1.77 -18.89 0.90
C LEU A 131 -1.12 -20.28 0.75
N PHE A 132 -0.59 -20.85 1.82
CA PHE A 132 0.07 -22.17 1.79
C PHE A 132 -0.88 -23.32 2.15
N MET A 133 -2.19 -23.06 2.25
CA MET A 133 -3.18 -24.03 2.73
C MET A 133 -4.24 -24.41 1.68
N GLU A 134 -4.03 -24.14 0.39
CA GLU A 134 -5.02 -24.34 -0.68
C GLU A 134 -5.70 -25.72 -0.65
N ASN A 135 -4.93 -26.79 -0.45
CA ASN A 135 -5.41 -28.18 -0.50
C ASN A 135 -6.04 -28.71 0.80
N ARG A 136 -6.31 -27.85 1.80
CA ARG A 136 -6.89 -28.26 3.09
C ARG A 136 -8.37 -27.88 3.19
N VAL A 137 -9.21 -28.82 3.61
CA VAL A 137 -10.65 -28.60 3.80
C VAL A 137 -10.93 -27.66 4.98
N ASN A 138 -10.24 -27.87 6.10
CA ASN A 138 -10.30 -26.99 7.26
C ASN A 138 -8.97 -26.25 7.38
N LYS A 139 -9.01 -24.92 7.26
CA LYS A 139 -7.82 -24.06 7.31
C LYS A 139 -7.89 -23.24 8.58
N LYS A 140 -6.87 -23.34 9.43
CA LYS A 140 -6.74 -22.55 10.65
C LYS A 140 -5.29 -22.19 10.85
N GLY A 141 -5.03 -20.92 11.10
CA GLY A 141 -3.66 -20.44 11.21
C GLY A 141 -3.60 -18.98 11.61
N VAL A 142 -2.37 -18.46 11.60
CA VAL A 142 -2.08 -17.06 11.92
C VAL A 142 -1.16 -16.50 10.85
N SER A 143 -1.55 -15.37 10.29
CA SER A 143 -0.75 -14.56 9.37
C SER A 143 -0.16 -13.37 10.13
N PHE A 144 1.04 -12.92 9.74
CA PHE A 144 1.78 -11.88 10.43
C PHE A 144 2.09 -10.73 9.47
N PHE A 145 1.80 -9.51 9.90
CA PHE A 145 2.08 -8.30 9.15
C PHE A 145 2.75 -7.27 10.06
N GLN A 146 3.78 -6.60 9.57
CA GLN A 146 4.43 -5.49 10.27
C GLN A 146 4.38 -4.24 9.39
N PHE A 147 4.16 -3.11 10.06
CA PHE A 147 4.00 -1.81 9.45
C PHE A 147 4.95 -0.83 10.13
N ASP A 148 5.55 0.05 9.34
CA ASP A 148 6.40 1.15 9.78
C ASP A 148 5.88 2.46 9.19
N ASN A 149 5.52 3.40 10.06
CA ASN A 149 5.07 4.71 9.62
C ASN A 149 6.09 5.83 9.81
N GLU A 150 7.36 5.49 9.98
CA GLU A 150 8.50 6.38 10.30
C GLU A 150 8.42 6.97 11.73
N ASP A 151 7.21 7.11 12.30
CA ASP A 151 6.99 7.52 13.68
C ASP A 151 7.01 6.35 14.67
N SER A 152 6.54 5.17 14.26
CA SER A 152 6.30 4.01 15.12
C SER A 152 6.09 2.72 14.32
N ILE A 153 6.31 1.58 14.98
CA ILE A 153 6.03 0.25 14.42
C ILE A 153 4.67 -0.27 14.88
N CYS A 154 3.97 -0.99 14.02
CA CYS A 154 2.73 -1.72 14.31
C CYS A 154 2.81 -3.18 13.82
N ALA A 155 2.35 -4.11 14.64
CA ALA A 155 2.24 -5.52 14.30
C ALA A 155 0.77 -5.95 14.27
N ILE A 156 0.39 -6.70 13.24
CA ILE A 156 -0.91 -7.34 13.10
C ILE A 156 -0.73 -8.85 13.02
N GLN A 157 -1.43 -9.56 13.91
CA GLN A 157 -1.63 -11.00 13.81
C GLN A 157 -3.06 -11.25 13.33
N HIS A 158 -3.19 -11.89 12.19
CA HIS A 158 -4.48 -12.28 11.62
C HIS A 158 -4.70 -13.78 11.87
N HIS A 159 -5.48 -14.08 12.88
CA HIS A 159 -5.98 -15.43 13.13
C HIS A 159 -7.17 -15.67 12.23
N PHE A 160 -7.10 -16.73 11.42
CA PHE A 160 -8.18 -17.11 10.51
C PHE A 160 -8.63 -18.54 10.76
N GLU A 161 -9.90 -18.79 10.48
CA GLU A 161 -10.49 -20.12 10.34
C GLU A 161 -11.36 -20.15 9.09
N ARG A 162 -11.24 -21.21 8.28
CA ARG A 162 -12.03 -21.48 7.08
C ARG A 162 -12.47 -22.94 7.07
N GLY A 163 -13.67 -23.20 6.59
CA GLY A 163 -14.29 -24.51 6.55
C GLY A 163 -15.75 -24.39 6.98
N ILE A 164 -16.20 -25.25 7.88
CA ILE A 164 -17.57 -25.22 8.45
C ILE A 164 -17.83 -23.89 9.16
N HIS A 165 -16.84 -23.38 9.87
CA HIS A 165 -16.85 -22.05 10.46
C HIS A 165 -15.85 -21.17 9.74
N SER A 166 -16.25 -19.93 9.45
CA SER A 166 -15.36 -18.92 8.91
C SER A 166 -15.27 -17.77 9.90
N GLY A 167 -14.05 -17.32 10.18
CA GLY A 167 -13.84 -16.23 11.12
C GLY A 167 -12.47 -15.59 10.98
N ASP A 168 -12.44 -14.29 11.25
CA ASP A 168 -11.23 -13.47 11.25
C ASP A 168 -11.09 -12.77 12.59
N ARG A 169 -9.88 -12.83 13.15
CA ARG A 169 -9.53 -12.11 14.36
C ARG A 169 -8.15 -11.47 14.19
N PHE A 170 -8.13 -10.15 14.22
CA PHE A 170 -6.93 -9.34 14.13
C PHE A 170 -6.56 -8.85 15.52
N GLU A 171 -5.37 -9.22 15.99
CA GLU A 171 -4.71 -8.57 17.11
C GLU A 171 -3.73 -7.54 16.57
N ILE A 172 -3.87 -6.30 17.02
CA ILE A 172 -3.04 -5.18 16.59
C ILE A 172 -2.31 -4.66 17.82
N THR A 173 -0.99 -4.49 17.72
CA THR A 173 -0.16 -3.89 18.78
C THR A 173 0.80 -2.89 18.17
N THR A 174 0.89 -1.68 18.73
CA THR A 174 1.89 -0.69 18.34
C THR A 174 3.07 -0.70 19.31
N SER A 175 4.22 -0.23 18.83
CA SER A 175 5.42 0.03 19.64
C SER A 175 5.21 1.05 20.76
N LEU A 176 4.14 1.86 20.67
CA LEU A 176 3.71 2.80 21.71
C LEU A 176 2.81 2.15 22.78
N GLY A 177 2.54 0.85 22.67
CA GLY A 177 1.75 0.09 23.65
C GLY A 177 0.23 0.08 23.41
N GLU A 178 -0.25 0.69 22.33
CA GLU A 178 -1.67 0.61 21.95
C GLU A 178 -2.02 -0.80 21.46
N ARG A 179 -3.17 -1.31 21.89
CA ARG A 179 -3.67 -2.64 21.52
C ARG A 179 -5.10 -2.55 21.01
N ARG A 180 -5.38 -3.19 19.87
CA ARG A 180 -6.73 -3.27 19.29
C ARG A 180 -7.06 -4.70 18.91
N LEU A 181 -8.36 -4.99 18.92
CA LEU A 181 -8.91 -6.25 18.48
C LEU A 181 -10.01 -6.00 17.44
N VAL A 182 -9.92 -6.66 16.29
CA VAL A 182 -10.98 -6.66 15.27
C VAL A 182 -11.38 -8.09 15.00
N CYS A 183 -12.64 -8.43 15.26
CA CYS A 183 -13.19 -9.74 14.92
C CYS A 183 -14.26 -9.60 13.83
N SER A 184 -14.32 -10.52 12.88
CA SER A 184 -15.50 -10.69 12.02
C SER A 184 -16.72 -10.98 12.89
N LYS A 185 -17.90 -10.49 12.47
CA LYS A 185 -19.15 -10.96 13.06
C LYS A 185 -19.51 -12.29 12.41
N PHE A 186 -20.01 -13.22 13.22
CA PHE A 186 -20.54 -14.50 12.75
C PHE A 186 -21.90 -14.29 12.08
#